data_AF-A0A952ZL79-F1
#
_entry.id   AF-A0A952ZL79-F1
#
_cell.length_a   1.000
_cell.length_b   1.000
_cell.length_c   1.000
_cell.angle_alpha   90.00
_cell.angle_beta   90.00
_cell.angle_gamma   90.00
#
_symmetry.space_group_name_H-M   'P 1'
#
loop_
_entity.id
_entity.type
_entity.pdbx_description
1 polymer ?
#
loop_
_entity_poly.entity_id
_entity_poly.type
_entity_poly.pdbx_seq_one_letter_code
_entity_poly.pdbx_strand_id
1 'polypeptide(L)'
;MRRAERLIDLSREHHGALSLARRLRRVADTPASVEALAKTVTQAWAGLGGHFAREEMDLLSELERFGELGLGARLRAEHLELRRLARNPAAWATLVRFGMLLEAHVRFEERELFPALERHWSGAPKPAELIAEAATKPTRKIAVAAGLGRTASDPRPHLSTYFTP
;
A
#
# COMPACT_ATOMS: atom_id res chain seq x y z
N MET A 1 -9.98 -4.17 -3.19
CA MET A 1 -9.26 -5.15 -4.03
C MET A 1 -8.81 -6.29 -3.13
N ARG A 2 -8.91 -7.55 -3.58
CA ARG A 2 -8.29 -8.68 -2.86
C ARG A 2 -6.81 -8.68 -3.21
N ARG A 3 -5.95 -8.83 -2.19
CA ARG A 3 -4.51 -8.92 -2.39
C ARG A 3 -4.17 -10.10 -3.28
N ALA A 4 -3.24 -9.92 -4.21
CA ALA A 4 -2.78 -11.03 -5.06
C ALA A 4 -2.20 -12.15 -4.17
N GLU A 5 -2.48 -13.41 -4.51
CA GLU A 5 -2.14 -14.56 -3.67
C GLU A 5 -0.65 -14.60 -3.29
N ARG A 6 0.23 -14.33 -4.25
CA ARG A 6 1.69 -14.23 -4.01
C ARG A 6 2.10 -13.15 -2.99
N LEU A 7 1.34 -12.07 -2.88
CA LEU A 7 1.60 -11.01 -1.90
C LEU A 7 0.98 -11.31 -0.53
N ILE A 8 -0.06 -12.17 -0.46
CA ILE A 8 -0.68 -12.56 0.81
C ILE A 8 0.34 -13.30 1.67
N ASP A 9 1.08 -14.24 1.09
CA ASP A 9 2.07 -15.01 1.84
C ASP A 9 3.22 -14.13 2.36
N LEU A 10 3.75 -13.23 1.52
CA LEU A 10 4.74 -12.24 1.95
C LEU A 10 4.19 -11.35 3.09
N SER A 11 2.96 -10.85 2.93
CA SER A 11 2.30 -10.01 3.95
C SER A 11 2.08 -10.74 5.29
N ARG A 12 1.91 -12.07 5.29
CA ARG A 12 1.74 -12.85 6.53
C ARG A 12 3.04 -12.87 7.34
N GLU A 13 4.17 -13.00 6.68
CA GLU A 13 5.49 -13.05 7.30
C GLU A 13 5.88 -11.69 7.94
N HIS A 14 5.32 -10.57 7.45
CA HIS A 14 5.49 -9.24 8.03
C HIS A 14 5.05 -9.14 9.50
N HIS A 15 4.10 -9.96 9.96
CA HIS A 15 3.67 -9.93 11.36
C HIS A 15 4.83 -10.22 12.32
N GLY A 16 5.64 -11.23 11.99
CA GLY A 16 6.83 -11.59 12.76
C GLY A 16 7.88 -10.48 12.73
N ALA A 17 8.12 -9.92 11.54
CA ALA A 17 9.06 -8.80 11.35
C ALA A 17 8.68 -7.58 12.20
N LEU A 18 7.41 -7.17 12.20
CA LEU A 18 6.91 -6.05 13.00
C LEU A 18 6.98 -6.31 14.51
N SER A 19 6.73 -7.56 14.94
CA SER A 19 6.87 -7.94 16.34
C SER A 19 8.33 -7.80 16.81
N LEU A 20 9.29 -8.29 16.01
CA LEU A 20 10.72 -8.13 16.28
C LEU A 20 11.11 -6.65 16.31
N ALA A 21 10.72 -5.88 15.31
CA ALA A 21 11.01 -4.45 15.22
C ALA A 21 10.57 -3.68 16.47
N ARG A 22 9.34 -3.92 16.94
CA ARG A 22 8.80 -3.28 18.16
C ARG A 22 9.60 -3.64 19.41
N ARG A 23 10.03 -4.90 19.56
CA ARG A 23 10.85 -5.34 20.69
C ARG A 23 12.21 -4.63 20.69
N LEU A 24 12.87 -4.56 19.53
CA LEU A 24 14.17 -3.92 19.38
C LEU A 24 14.15 -2.42 19.64
N ARG A 25 13.06 -1.74 19.30
CA ARG A 25 12.91 -0.29 19.56
C ARG A 25 12.70 0.07 21.03
N ARG A 26 12.34 -0.90 21.87
CA ARG A 26 12.06 -0.69 23.31
C ARG A 26 13.17 -1.23 24.20
N VAL A 27 14.32 -1.59 23.64
CA VAL A 27 15.43 -2.16 24.37
C VAL A 27 16.05 -1.13 25.32
N ALA A 28 16.20 -1.52 26.59
CA ALA A 28 16.99 -0.77 27.54
C ALA A 28 18.48 -0.89 27.20
N ASP A 29 19.23 0.21 27.32
CA ASP A 29 20.68 0.22 27.08
C ASP A 29 21.42 -0.40 28.28
N THR A 30 21.29 -1.71 28.42
CA THR A 30 21.98 -2.50 29.43
C THR A 30 22.63 -3.70 28.75
N PRO A 31 23.83 -4.14 29.19
CA PRO A 31 24.54 -5.24 28.55
C PRO A 31 23.70 -6.52 28.40
N ALA A 32 22.97 -6.91 29.46
CA ALA A 32 22.12 -8.10 29.45
C ALA A 32 20.95 -8.00 28.44
N SER A 33 20.32 -6.83 28.34
CA SER A 33 19.20 -6.63 27.41
C SER A 33 19.67 -6.60 25.96
N VAL A 34 20.81 -5.97 25.70
CA VAL A 34 21.45 -5.91 24.39
C VAL A 34 21.85 -7.31 23.94
N GLU A 35 22.50 -8.10 24.80
CA GLU A 35 22.90 -9.47 24.48
C GLU A 35 21.69 -10.38 24.17
N ALA A 36 20.63 -10.31 24.99
CA ALA A 36 19.43 -11.13 24.77
C ALA A 36 18.72 -10.80 23.44
N LEU A 37 18.66 -9.52 23.07
CA LEU A 37 18.06 -9.12 21.80
C LEU A 37 18.97 -9.35 20.60
N ALA A 38 20.30 -9.23 20.75
CA ALA A 38 21.25 -9.64 19.72
C ALA A 38 21.03 -11.11 19.34
N LYS A 39 20.91 -12.01 20.33
CA LYS A 39 20.56 -13.42 20.11
C LYS A 39 19.21 -13.59 19.41
N THR A 40 18.21 -12.79 19.80
CA THR A 40 16.89 -12.81 19.16
C THR A 40 16.98 -12.44 17.67
N VAL A 41 17.77 -11.42 17.31
CA VAL A 41 18.01 -11.03 15.90
C VAL A 41 18.68 -12.17 15.15
N THR A 42 19.75 -12.75 15.71
CA THR A 42 20.46 -13.88 15.09
C THR A 42 19.54 -15.07 14.84
N GLN A 43 18.66 -15.40 15.79
CA GLN A 43 17.70 -16.50 15.66
C GLN A 43 16.62 -16.22 14.60
N ALA A 44 16.11 -14.99 14.55
CA ALA A 44 15.10 -14.59 13.56
C ALA A 44 15.66 -14.46 12.14
N TRP A 45 16.99 -14.34 12.01
CA TRP A 45 17.64 -13.99 10.75
C TRP A 45 17.42 -15.01 9.63
N ALA A 46 17.40 -16.31 9.93
CA ALA A 46 17.17 -17.33 8.90
C ALA A 46 15.82 -17.13 8.20
N GLY A 47 14.76 -16.83 8.95
CA GLY A 47 13.44 -16.55 8.40
C GLY A 47 13.40 -15.22 7.64
N LEU A 48 13.89 -14.14 8.23
CA LEU A 48 13.92 -12.81 7.59
C LEU A 48 14.78 -12.79 6.32
N GLY A 49 15.94 -13.44 6.34
CA GLY A 49 16.81 -13.54 5.18
C GLY A 49 16.17 -14.33 4.03
N GLY A 50 15.44 -15.40 4.36
CA GLY A 50 14.65 -16.16 3.39
C GLY A 50 13.51 -15.35 2.79
N HIS A 51 12.80 -14.59 3.62
CA HIS A 51 11.76 -13.66 3.19
C HIS A 51 12.29 -12.63 2.17
N PHE A 52 13.35 -11.90 2.52
CA PHE A 52 13.97 -10.91 1.62
C PHE A 52 14.45 -11.52 0.30
N ALA A 53 15.01 -12.74 0.34
CA ALA A 53 15.46 -13.42 -0.86
C ALA A 53 14.29 -13.75 -1.80
N ARG A 54 13.14 -14.15 -1.23
CA ARG A 54 11.93 -14.42 -2.00
C ARG A 54 11.38 -13.15 -2.64
N GLU A 55 11.33 -12.05 -1.91
CA GLU A 55 10.90 -10.75 -2.45
C GLU A 55 11.80 -10.26 -3.56
N GLU A 56 13.12 -10.36 -3.38
CA GLU A 56 14.09 -9.98 -4.41
C GLU A 56 13.92 -10.81 -5.68
N MET A 57 13.70 -12.13 -5.53
CA MET A 57 13.47 -13.05 -6.65
C MET A 57 12.14 -12.78 -7.36
N ASP A 58 11.06 -12.61 -6.60
CA ASP A 58 9.70 -12.56 -7.14
C ASP A 58 9.31 -11.16 -7.64
N LEU A 59 9.87 -10.09 -7.05
CA LEU A 59 9.37 -8.72 -7.23
C LEU A 59 10.33 -7.84 -8.05
N LEU A 60 11.66 -7.99 -7.94
CA LEU A 60 12.58 -7.06 -8.61
C LEU A 60 12.47 -7.11 -10.12
N SER A 61 12.46 -8.31 -10.72
CA SER A 61 12.30 -8.44 -12.17
C SER A 61 10.96 -7.92 -12.68
N GLU A 62 9.91 -8.00 -11.87
CA GLU A 62 8.62 -7.42 -12.21
C GLU A 62 8.71 -5.89 -12.19
N LEU A 63 9.24 -5.29 -11.12
CA LEU A 63 9.43 -3.83 -11.00
C LEU A 63 10.26 -3.25 -12.15
N GLU A 64 11.30 -3.96 -12.60
CA GLU A 64 12.11 -3.61 -13.76
C GLU A 64 11.29 -3.63 -15.06
N ARG A 65 10.47 -4.66 -15.28
CA ARG A 65 9.66 -4.82 -16.50
C ARG A 65 8.69 -3.68 -16.74
N PHE A 66 8.12 -3.08 -15.69
CA PHE A 66 7.17 -1.97 -15.83
C PHE A 66 7.71 -0.61 -15.38
N GLY A 67 9.03 -0.50 -15.18
CA GLY A 67 9.75 0.76 -15.03
C GLY A 67 9.72 1.38 -13.63
N GLU A 68 9.31 0.66 -12.58
CA GLU A 68 9.35 1.14 -11.19
C GLU A 68 10.74 0.94 -10.55
N LEU A 69 11.78 1.42 -11.22
CA LEU A 69 13.18 1.24 -10.81
C LEU A 69 13.47 1.84 -9.42
N GLY A 70 12.80 2.93 -9.06
CA GLY A 70 12.96 3.58 -7.75
C GLY A 70 12.50 2.70 -6.59
N LEU A 71 11.38 1.99 -6.75
CA LEU A 71 10.86 1.06 -5.74
C LEU A 71 11.78 -0.15 -5.59
N GLY A 72 12.26 -0.72 -6.71
CA GLY A 72 13.21 -1.84 -6.69
C GLY A 72 14.56 -1.47 -6.07
N ALA A 73 15.09 -0.28 -6.39
CA ALA A 73 16.32 0.22 -5.78
C ALA A 73 16.19 0.41 -4.27
N ARG A 74 15.06 0.96 -3.80
CA ARG A 74 14.77 1.11 -2.37
C ARG A 74 14.69 -0.24 -1.66
N LEU A 75 13.92 -1.19 -2.20
CA LEU A 75 13.79 -2.55 -1.66
C LEU A 75 15.17 -3.18 -1.42
N ARG A 76 16.00 -3.21 -2.47
CA ARG A 76 17.34 -3.80 -2.42
C ARG A 76 18.27 -3.07 -1.45
N ALA A 77 18.21 -1.74 -1.39
CA ALA A 77 19.04 -0.95 -0.49
C ALA A 77 18.68 -1.18 0.99
N GLU A 78 17.38 -1.19 1.31
CA GLU A 78 16.91 -1.45 2.68
C GLU A 78 17.26 -2.89 3.12
N HIS A 79 17.09 -3.90 2.24
CA HIS A 79 17.53 -5.27 2.50
C HIS A 79 19.02 -5.36 2.77
N LEU A 80 19.87 -4.77 1.92
CA LEU A 80 21.32 -4.78 2.11
C LEU A 80 21.70 -4.22 3.47
N GLU A 81 21.05 -3.14 3.89
CA GLU A 81 21.35 -2.50 5.16
C GLU A 81 20.85 -3.33 6.36
N LEU A 82 19.68 -3.95 6.26
CA LEU A 82 19.20 -4.91 7.26
C LEU A 82 20.15 -6.10 7.39
N ARG A 83 20.65 -6.64 6.27
CA ARG A 83 21.69 -7.70 6.26
C ARG A 83 22.97 -7.25 6.94
N ARG A 84 23.41 -6.01 6.70
CA ARG A 84 24.62 -5.46 7.33
C ARG A 84 24.45 -5.34 8.85
N LEU A 85 23.31 -4.83 9.30
CA LEU A 85 23.00 -4.66 10.73
C LEU A 85 22.86 -6.00 11.46
N ALA A 86 22.24 -7.00 10.83
CA ALA A 86 22.04 -8.31 11.44
C ALA A 86 23.32 -9.15 11.60
N ARG A 87 24.38 -8.87 10.83
CA ARG A 87 25.67 -9.58 10.95
C ARG A 87 26.38 -9.33 12.28
N ASN A 88 26.20 -8.14 12.87
CA ASN A 88 26.82 -7.81 14.14
C ASN A 88 25.89 -6.94 15.02
N PRO A 89 24.83 -7.53 15.61
CA PRO A 89 23.84 -6.81 16.39
C PRO A 89 24.29 -6.59 17.85
N ALA A 90 25.59 -6.35 18.08
CA ALA A 90 26.18 -6.30 19.43
C ALA A 90 26.04 -4.96 20.15
N ALA A 91 25.68 -3.89 19.43
CA ALA A 91 25.50 -2.56 20.00
C ALA A 91 24.02 -2.20 20.11
N TRP A 92 23.63 -1.55 21.21
CA TRP A 92 22.27 -1.03 21.42
C TRP A 92 21.78 -0.19 20.24
N ALA A 93 22.60 0.76 19.77
CA ALA A 93 22.26 1.61 18.63
C ALA A 93 22.01 0.81 17.34
N THR A 94 22.76 -0.28 17.13
CA THR A 94 22.56 -1.19 15.98
C THR A 94 21.20 -1.89 16.06
N LEU A 95 20.83 -2.39 17.25
CA LEU A 95 19.54 -3.05 17.47
C LEU A 95 18.36 -2.09 17.24
N VAL A 96 18.44 -0.88 17.82
CA VAL A 96 17.42 0.15 17.64
C VAL A 96 17.29 0.52 16.16
N ARG A 97 18.41 0.75 15.48
CA ARG A 97 18.42 1.10 14.05
C ARG A 97 17.87 -0.03 13.18
N PHE A 98 18.21 -1.29 13.47
CA PHE A 98 17.62 -2.45 12.80
C PHE A 98 16.10 -2.48 12.97
N GLY A 99 15.61 -2.32 14.20
CA GLY A 99 14.17 -2.32 14.48
C GLY A 99 13.43 -1.17 13.78
N MET A 100 14.01 0.03 13.77
CA MET A 100 13.44 1.17 13.05
C MET A 100 13.38 0.94 11.53
N LEU A 101 14.49 0.46 10.96
CA LEU A 101 14.57 0.18 9.53
C LEU A 101 13.60 -0.94 9.12
N LEU A 102 13.53 -2.03 9.87
CA LEU A 102 12.64 -3.15 9.58
C LEU A 102 11.16 -2.74 9.63
N GLU A 103 10.76 -1.91 10.59
CA GLU A 103 9.38 -1.40 10.63
C GLU A 103 9.08 -0.45 9.46
N ALA A 104 10.02 0.44 9.11
CA ALA A 104 9.85 1.36 8.00
C ALA A 104 9.75 0.60 6.66
N HIS A 105 10.57 -0.42 6.50
CA HIS A 105 10.63 -1.30 5.35
C HIS A 105 9.30 -2.04 5.12
N VAL A 106 8.79 -2.75 6.12
CA VAL A 106 7.49 -3.44 6.02
C VAL A 106 6.35 -2.46 5.69
N ARG A 107 6.38 -1.24 6.25
CA ARG A 107 5.36 -0.23 5.92
C ARG A 107 5.46 0.24 4.48
N PHE A 108 6.68 0.38 3.97
CA PHE A 108 6.92 0.72 2.56
C PHE A 108 6.37 -0.38 1.65
N GLU A 109 6.63 -1.65 1.96
CA GLU A 109 6.17 -2.75 1.14
C GLU A 109 4.64 -2.79 1.08
N GLU A 110 4.01 -2.72 2.24
CA GLU A 110 2.55 -2.79 2.38
C GLU A 110 1.80 -1.62 1.75
N ARG A 111 2.38 -0.41 1.77
CA ARG A 111 1.68 0.83 1.41
C ARG A 111 2.08 1.39 0.05
N GLU A 112 3.27 1.06 -0.43
CA GLU A 112 3.84 1.64 -1.64
C GLU A 112 4.13 0.54 -2.66
N LEU A 113 4.96 -0.45 -2.30
CA LEU A 113 5.45 -1.48 -3.22
C LEU A 113 4.34 -2.41 -3.71
N PHE A 114 3.64 -3.06 -2.78
CA PHE A 114 2.60 -4.04 -3.09
C PHE A 114 1.43 -3.39 -3.84
N PRO A 115 0.92 -2.21 -3.44
CA PRO A 115 -0.09 -1.51 -4.23
C PRO A 115 0.36 -1.14 -5.65
N ALA A 116 1.65 -0.84 -5.88
CA ALA A 116 2.17 -0.56 -7.22
C ALA A 116 2.15 -1.81 -8.11
N LEU A 117 2.60 -2.94 -7.56
CA LEU A 117 2.54 -4.24 -8.23
C LEU A 117 1.10 -4.65 -8.55
N GLU A 118 0.18 -4.51 -7.61
CA GLU A 118 -1.24 -4.84 -7.79
C GLU A 118 -1.90 -3.99 -8.89
N ARG A 119 -1.59 -2.70 -8.97
CA ARG A 119 -2.06 -1.84 -10.07
C ARG A 119 -1.55 -2.33 -11.41
N HIS A 120 -0.27 -2.66 -11.49
CA HIS A 120 0.31 -3.18 -12.73
C HIS A 120 -0.36 -4.49 -13.17
N TRP A 121 -0.56 -5.44 -12.26
CA TRP A 121 -1.18 -6.74 -12.59
C TRP A 121 -2.67 -6.65 -12.91
N SER A 122 -3.36 -5.63 -12.39
CA SER A 122 -4.78 -5.37 -12.71
C SER A 122 -4.97 -4.48 -13.94
N GLY A 123 -3.90 -3.93 -14.52
CA GLY A 123 -3.98 -2.94 -15.60
C GLY A 123 -4.53 -1.59 -15.16
N ALA A 124 -4.57 -1.31 -13.85
CA ALA A 124 -5.08 -0.05 -13.32
C ALA A 124 -4.07 1.10 -13.55
N PRO A 125 -4.53 2.28 -14.00
CA PRO A 125 -3.65 3.44 -14.26
C PRO A 125 -2.99 3.96 -12.97
N LYS A 126 -1.80 4.56 -13.11
CA LYS A 126 -1.08 5.13 -11.97
C LYS A 126 -1.83 6.34 -11.39
N PRO A 127 -1.70 6.66 -10.08
CA PRO A 127 -2.35 7.84 -9.49
C PRO A 127 -2.01 9.16 -10.22
N ALA A 128 -0.76 9.33 -10.66
CA ALA A 128 -0.36 10.49 -11.45
C ALA A 128 -1.06 10.57 -12.82
N GLU A 129 -1.31 9.43 -13.45
CA GLU A 129 -2.04 9.34 -14.73
C GLU A 129 -3.53 9.63 -14.55
N LEU A 130 -4.13 9.17 -13.44
CA LEU A 130 -5.53 9.48 -13.10
C LEU A 130 -5.77 10.99 -12.93
N ILE A 131 -4.83 11.71 -12.30
CA ILE A 131 -4.91 13.16 -12.12
C ILE A 131 -4.75 13.87 -13.48
N ALA A 132 -3.83 13.41 -14.33
CA ALA A 132 -3.64 13.96 -15.68
C ALA A 132 -4.85 13.69 -16.61
N GLU A 133 -5.46 12.51 -16.54
CA GLU A 133 -6.63 12.16 -17.33
C GLU A 133 -7.89 12.91 -16.87
N ALA A 134 -8.07 13.09 -15.56
CA ALA A 134 -9.15 13.92 -15.02
C ALA A 134 -9.02 15.39 -15.44
N ALA A 135 -7.79 15.90 -15.59
CA ALA A 135 -7.53 17.27 -16.05
C ALA A 135 -7.76 17.46 -17.56
N THR A 136 -7.77 16.39 -18.37
CA THR A 136 -7.91 16.47 -19.83
C THR A 136 -9.31 16.14 -20.34
N LYS A 137 -10.19 15.54 -19.52
CA LYS A 137 -11.59 15.26 -19.90
C LYS A 137 -12.49 16.51 -19.73
N PRO A 138 -13.23 16.93 -20.77
CA PRO A 138 -14.12 18.09 -20.67
C PRO A 138 -15.30 17.80 -19.75
N THR A 139 -15.46 18.61 -18.70
CA THR A 139 -16.58 18.53 -17.77
C THR A 139 -17.86 18.89 -18.52
N ARG A 140 -18.75 17.92 -18.77
CA ARG A 140 -20.08 18.19 -19.34
C ARG A 140 -20.84 19.11 -18.36
N LYS A 141 -21.08 20.35 -18.76
CA LYS A 141 -21.93 21.29 -18.00
C LYS A 141 -23.33 20.68 -17.88
N ILE A 142 -23.73 20.39 -16.64
CA ILE A 142 -25.12 20.06 -16.32
C ILE A 142 -25.91 21.36 -16.49
N ALA A 143 -26.73 21.44 -17.54
CA ALA A 143 -27.66 22.55 -17.73
C ALA A 143 -28.80 22.41 -16.72
N VAL A 144 -28.78 23.23 -15.67
CA VAL A 144 -29.90 23.37 -14.73
C VAL A 144 -30.95 24.25 -15.41
N ALA A 145 -32.04 23.64 -15.88
CA ALA A 145 -33.20 24.37 -16.37
C ALA A 145 -33.88 25.07 -15.19
N ALA A 146 -33.84 26.40 -15.19
CA ALA A 146 -34.56 27.24 -14.23
C ALA A 146 -36.07 27.12 -14.48
N GLY A 147 -36.78 26.52 -13.52
CA GLY A 147 -38.24 26.58 -13.44
C GLY A 147 -38.69 27.96 -12.95
N LEU A 148 -39.42 28.68 -13.80
CA LEU A 148 -40.25 29.80 -13.40
C LEU A 148 -41.65 29.27 -13.09
N GLY A 149 -42.13 29.53 -11.87
CA GLY A 149 -43.44 29.11 -11.41
C GLY A 149 -44.47 30.24 -11.33
N ARG A 150 -45.73 29.79 -11.36
CA ARG A 150 -47.00 30.42 -10.91
C ARG A 150 -47.67 31.36 -11.94
N THR A 151 -49.00 31.41 -12.11
CA THR A 151 -50.13 31.32 -11.16
C THR A 151 -51.42 30.74 -11.79
N ALA A 152 -52.41 30.48 -10.92
CA ALA A 152 -53.67 29.75 -11.10
C ALA A 152 -54.86 30.52 -11.75
N SER A 153 -56.02 29.82 -11.75
CA SER A 153 -57.41 30.14 -12.16
C SER A 153 -57.78 29.73 -13.59
N ASP A 154 -58.86 29.00 -13.89
CA ASP A 154 -60.12 28.75 -13.19
C ASP A 154 -60.81 27.49 -13.80
N PRO A 155 -61.77 26.81 -13.13
CA PRO A 155 -62.41 25.59 -13.62
C PRO A 155 -63.79 25.86 -14.26
N ARG A 156 -64.16 25.06 -15.27
CA ARG A 156 -65.49 24.40 -15.40
C ARG A 156 -65.62 23.62 -16.72
N PRO A 157 -66.23 22.42 -16.70
CA PRO A 157 -66.57 21.66 -17.90
C PRO A 157 -68.02 21.98 -18.35
N HIS A 158 -68.27 21.94 -19.65
CA HIS A 158 -69.61 21.69 -20.17
C HIS A 158 -69.55 20.93 -21.50
N LEU A 159 -70.31 19.82 -21.54
CA LEU A 159 -71.16 19.29 -22.63
C LEU A 159 -70.48 19.05 -23.98
N SER A 160 -70.75 18.02 -24.77
CA SER A 160 -71.74 16.94 -24.84
C SER A 160 -71.65 16.52 -26.31
N THR A 161 -71.56 15.24 -26.69
CA THR A 161 -72.20 14.74 -27.93
C THR A 161 -72.02 13.22 -28.15
N TYR A 162 -73.19 12.56 -28.23
CA TYR A 162 -73.65 11.37 -28.99
C TYR A 162 -72.99 9.97 -28.78
N PHE A 163 -73.70 8.94 -28.27
CA PHE A 163 -74.81 8.11 -28.83
C PHE A 163 -74.29 7.16 -29.93
N THR A 164 -74.39 5.82 -29.92
CA THR A 164 -75.55 4.86 -29.86
C THR A 164 -74.98 3.43 -30.15
N PRO A 165 -75.77 2.34 -30.28
CA PRO A 165 -76.93 1.81 -29.54
C PRO A 165 -76.57 0.68 -28.55
#